data_AF-A0A0E9Y1P6-F1
#
_entry.id   AF-A0A0E9Y1P6-F1
#
_cell.length_a   1.000
_cell.length_b   1.000
_cell.length_c   1.000
_cell.angle_alpha   90.00
_cell.angle_beta   90.00
_cell.angle_gamma   90.00
#
_symmetry.space_group_name_H-M   'P 1'
#
loop_
_entity.id
_entity.type
_entity.pdbx_description
1 polymer ?
#
loop_
_entity_poly.entity_id
_entity_poly.type
_entity_poly.pdbx_seq_one_letter_code
_entity_poly.pdbx_strand_id
1 'polypeptide(L)'
;MPSLRVQKKRRAQRFERMATRLQRRRARRVGKSPVLQHFSLQLYRALSRDRVNVFFSPFGTAVALVSALAGSRGDTADQILTALGVSDEEEILREFATVGRTLEPLSAQHVGLANKMYLSTSLELADSFKEAIHREFGGQVGIVNFQGDPELAVKEI
;
A
#
# COMPACT_ATOMS: atom_id res chain seq x y z
N MET A 1 -57.85 12.07 17.80
CA MET A 1 -56.60 12.85 17.81
C MET A 1 -55.63 12.24 18.81
N PRO A 2 -54.40 11.83 18.44
CA PRO A 2 -53.46 11.24 19.40
C PRO A 2 -52.94 12.31 20.38
N SER A 3 -52.92 11.98 21.68
CA SER A 3 -52.58 12.92 22.76
C SER A 3 -51.15 13.46 22.68
N LEU A 4 -50.94 14.67 23.17
CA LEU A 4 -49.63 15.36 23.23
C LEU A 4 -48.52 14.50 23.83
N ARG A 5 -48.87 13.63 24.79
CA ARG A 5 -47.95 12.70 25.46
C ARG A 5 -47.45 11.60 24.50
N VAL A 6 -48.32 11.10 23.62
CA VAL A 6 -47.97 10.10 22.59
C VAL A 6 -47.10 10.72 21.51
N GLN A 7 -47.37 11.98 21.12
CA GLN A 7 -46.58 12.68 20.11
C GLN A 7 -45.16 12.98 20.59
N LYS A 8 -45.00 13.41 21.85
CA LYS A 8 -43.66 13.64 22.45
C LYS A 8 -42.85 12.34 22.52
N LYS A 9 -43.47 11.24 22.93
CA LYS A 9 -42.81 9.92 23.02
C LYS A 9 -42.34 9.41 21.64
N ARG A 10 -43.15 9.62 20.60
CA ARG A 10 -42.80 9.26 19.22
C ARG A 10 -41.65 10.10 18.66
N ARG A 11 -41.60 11.40 18.98
CA ARG A 11 -40.47 12.27 18.61
C ARG A 11 -39.17 11.83 19.28
N ALA A 12 -39.19 11.58 20.59
CA ALA A 12 -38.02 11.11 21.33
C ALA A 12 -37.46 9.79 20.76
N GLN A 13 -38.33 8.80 20.50
CA GLN A 13 -37.91 7.54 19.86
C GLN A 13 -37.33 7.71 18.46
N ARG A 14 -37.83 8.67 17.67
CA ARG A 14 -37.29 8.98 16.34
C ARG A 14 -35.89 9.58 16.44
N PHE A 15 -35.65 10.47 17.40
CA PHE A 15 -34.33 11.07 17.64
C PHE A 15 -33.32 10.04 18.13
N GLU A 16 -33.67 9.18 19.08
CA GLU A 16 -32.79 8.09 19.53
C GLU A 16 -32.44 7.13 18.40
N ARG A 17 -33.43 6.70 17.60
CA ARG A 17 -33.17 5.83 16.43
C ARG A 17 -32.26 6.51 15.40
N MET A 18 -32.37 7.82 15.23
CA MET A 18 -31.52 8.59 14.31
C MET A 18 -30.10 8.73 14.86
N ALA A 19 -29.93 9.01 16.15
CA ALA A 19 -28.64 9.07 16.83
C ALA A 19 -27.92 7.71 16.78
N THR A 20 -28.63 6.61 17.05
CA THR A 20 -28.09 5.25 16.94
C THR A 20 -27.72 4.90 15.49
N ARG A 21 -28.48 5.36 14.49
CA ARG A 21 -28.12 5.18 13.07
C ARG A 21 -26.87 5.97 12.69
N LEU A 22 -26.72 7.20 13.20
CA LEU A 22 -25.54 8.04 12.97
C LEU A 22 -24.30 7.48 13.66
N GLN A 23 -24.43 7.03 14.91
CA GLN A 23 -23.35 6.34 15.64
C GLN A 23 -22.95 5.03 14.97
N ARG A 24 -23.91 4.21 14.51
CA ARG A 24 -23.61 2.99 13.74
C ARG A 24 -23.00 3.28 12.37
N ARG A 25 -23.38 4.37 11.70
CA ARG A 25 -22.73 4.84 10.46
C ARG A 25 -21.31 5.34 10.69
N ARG A 26 -21.06 6.00 11.83
CA ARG A 26 -19.73 6.45 12.23
C ARG A 26 -18.83 5.27 12.59
N ALA A 27 -19.33 4.30 13.36
CA ALA A 27 -18.63 3.05 13.66
C ALA A 27 -18.40 2.16 12.43
N ARG A 28 -19.36 2.09 11.49
CA ARG A 28 -19.17 1.42 10.18
C ARG A 28 -18.20 2.14 9.25
N ARG A 29 -17.94 3.44 9.45
CA ARG A 29 -16.92 4.21 8.72
C ARG A 29 -15.51 4.05 9.30
N VAL A 30 -15.38 3.59 10.55
CA VAL A 30 -14.09 3.18 11.10
C VAL A 30 -13.86 1.72 10.73
N GLY A 31 -13.82 1.43 9.43
CA GLY A 31 -13.15 0.23 8.94
C GLY A 31 -11.65 0.39 9.17
N LYS A 32 -10.89 -0.72 9.20
CA LYS A 32 -9.41 -0.65 9.13
C LYS A 32 -9.07 0.27 7.95
N SER A 33 -8.31 1.34 8.19
CA SER A 33 -7.82 2.21 7.12
C SER A 33 -7.08 1.31 6.11
N PRO A 34 -7.24 1.53 4.79
CA PRO A 34 -6.40 0.85 3.81
C PRO A 34 -4.93 0.94 4.23
N VAL A 35 -4.21 -0.16 4.10
CA VAL A 35 -2.82 -0.31 4.48
C VAL A 35 -1.97 0.77 3.85
N LEU A 36 -2.12 0.97 2.53
CA LEU A 36 -1.37 1.99 1.80
C LEU A 36 -1.64 3.40 2.33
N GLN A 37 -2.87 3.70 2.74
CA GLN A 37 -3.19 5.01 3.33
C GLN A 37 -2.47 5.21 4.66
N HIS A 38 -2.44 4.18 5.52
CA HIS A 38 -1.74 4.25 6.80
C HIS A 38 -0.23 4.43 6.60
N PHE A 39 0.37 3.58 5.77
CA PHE A 39 1.79 3.66 5.39
C PHE A 39 2.15 5.03 4.81
N SER A 40 1.33 5.57 3.89
CA SER A 40 1.55 6.88 3.28
C SER A 40 1.64 8.02 4.29
N LEU A 41 0.76 8.01 5.29
CA LEU A 41 0.74 9.03 6.34
C LEU A 41 1.93 8.88 7.29
N GLN A 42 2.35 7.66 7.61
CA GLN A 42 3.55 7.43 8.40
C GLN A 42 4.81 7.91 7.67
N LEU A 43 4.95 7.54 6.38
CA LEU A 43 6.07 7.95 5.55
C LEU A 43 6.13 9.47 5.39
N TYR A 44 4.99 10.12 5.13
CA TYR A 44 4.91 11.59 5.09
C TYR A 44 5.39 12.24 6.39
N ARG A 45 4.96 11.74 7.55
CA ARG A 45 5.39 12.28 8.86
C ARG A 45 6.88 12.09 9.10
N ALA A 46 7.47 11.01 8.60
CA ALA A 46 8.90 10.77 8.68
C ALA A 46 9.69 11.76 7.80
N LEU A 47 9.21 12.03 6.59
CA LEU A 47 9.87 12.90 5.60
C LEU A 47 9.66 14.41 5.85
N SER A 48 8.54 14.81 6.45
CA SER A 48 8.16 16.23 6.63
C SER A 48 8.77 16.92 7.86
N ARG A 49 9.74 16.29 8.53
CA ARG A 49 10.34 16.81 9.77
C ARG A 49 11.08 18.13 9.57
N ASP A 50 11.72 18.31 8.41
CA ASP A 50 12.69 19.40 8.20
C ASP A 50 12.11 20.64 7.49
N ARG A 51 10.77 20.80 7.45
CA ARG A 51 10.06 21.93 6.80
C ARG A 51 10.52 22.24 5.37
N VAL A 52 11.02 21.24 4.66
CA VAL A 52 11.36 21.30 3.23
C VAL A 52 10.19 20.82 2.38
N ASN A 53 10.24 21.09 1.08
CA ASN A 53 9.30 20.50 0.12
C ASN A 53 9.44 18.97 0.13
N VAL A 54 8.30 18.27 0.15
CA VAL A 54 8.24 16.80 0.17
C VAL A 54 7.44 16.34 -1.04
N PHE A 55 8.06 15.53 -1.90
CA PHE A 55 7.44 14.90 -3.05
C PHE A 55 7.90 13.44 -3.13
N PHE A 56 6.95 12.49 -3.09
CA PHE A 56 7.24 11.06 -3.05
C PHE A 56 6.01 10.25 -3.49
N SER A 57 6.24 8.99 -3.87
CA SER A 57 5.19 8.03 -4.18
C SER A 57 5.14 6.94 -3.10
N PRO A 58 4.20 7.01 -2.14
CA PRO A 58 4.07 5.96 -1.13
C PRO A 58 3.84 4.57 -1.73
N PHE A 59 3.07 4.50 -2.83
CA PHE A 59 2.81 3.24 -3.53
C PHE A 59 4.10 2.62 -4.07
N GLY A 60 4.96 3.41 -4.75
CA GLY A 60 6.23 2.91 -5.26
C GLY A 60 7.18 2.45 -4.14
N THR A 61 7.24 3.20 -3.04
CA THR A 61 8.05 2.79 -1.87
C THR A 61 7.52 1.50 -1.24
N ALA A 62 6.19 1.34 -1.14
CA ALA A 62 5.60 0.11 -0.63
C ALA A 62 5.92 -1.09 -1.55
N VAL A 63 5.84 -0.91 -2.88
CA VAL A 63 6.21 -1.94 -3.85
C VAL A 63 7.66 -2.40 -3.62
N ALA A 64 8.61 -1.47 -3.50
CA ALA A 64 10.00 -1.81 -3.25
C ALA A 64 10.21 -2.60 -1.93
N LEU A 65 9.50 -2.23 -0.86
CA LEU A 65 9.55 -2.94 0.42
C LEU A 65 8.97 -4.36 0.32
N VAL A 66 7.85 -4.54 -0.38
CA VAL A 66 7.26 -5.88 -0.59
C VAL A 66 8.16 -6.74 -1.48
N SER A 67 8.84 -6.17 -2.48
CA SER A 67 9.85 -6.90 -3.25
C SER A 67 11.01 -7.39 -2.38
N ALA A 68 11.48 -6.56 -1.44
CA ALA A 68 12.47 -6.98 -0.45
C ALA A 68 11.93 -8.03 0.52
N LEU A 69 10.66 -7.91 0.92
CA LEU A 69 9.98 -8.86 1.81
C LEU A 69 9.98 -10.28 1.25
N ALA A 70 9.72 -10.43 -0.06
CA ALA A 70 9.68 -11.73 -0.74
C ALA A 70 10.97 -12.55 -0.58
N GLY A 71 12.13 -11.88 -0.44
CA GLY A 71 13.44 -12.50 -0.23
C GLY A 71 13.90 -12.56 1.23
N SER A 72 13.14 -11.97 2.15
CA SER A 72 13.52 -11.82 3.56
C SER A 72 12.89 -12.91 4.45
N ARG A 73 13.50 -13.17 5.60
CA ARG A 73 13.02 -14.12 6.63
C ARG A 73 13.37 -13.60 8.03
N GLY A 74 12.70 -14.14 9.05
CA GLY A 74 12.93 -13.79 10.46
C GLY A 74 12.77 -12.29 10.73
N ASP A 75 13.64 -11.75 11.57
CA ASP A 75 13.60 -10.35 12.01
C ASP A 75 13.52 -9.33 10.87
N THR A 76 14.20 -9.58 9.74
CA THR A 76 14.15 -8.69 8.58
C THR A 76 12.75 -8.64 7.96
N ALA A 77 12.09 -9.79 7.83
CA ALA A 77 10.72 -9.85 7.33
C ALA A 77 9.76 -9.13 8.29
N ASP A 78 9.90 -9.36 9.59
CA ASP A 78 9.07 -8.76 10.63
C ASP A 78 9.20 -7.23 10.67
N GLN A 79 10.41 -6.71 10.48
CA GLN A 79 10.66 -5.27 10.40
C GLN A 79 9.98 -4.64 9.17
N ILE A 80 10.04 -5.31 8.01
CA ILE A 80 9.39 -4.81 6.78
C ILE A 80 7.86 -4.82 6.94
N LEU A 81 7.28 -5.92 7.44
CA LEU A 81 5.85 -6.02 7.72
C LEU A 81 5.38 -4.94 8.71
N THR A 82 6.15 -4.71 9.76
CA THR A 82 5.90 -3.66 10.76
C THR A 82 5.95 -2.27 10.13
N ALA A 83 6.94 -1.99 9.28
CA ALA A 83 7.07 -0.71 8.59
C ALA A 83 5.90 -0.45 7.63
N LEU A 84 5.41 -1.49 6.95
CA LEU A 84 4.22 -1.43 6.09
C LEU A 84 2.90 -1.35 6.88
N GLY A 85 2.91 -1.73 8.16
CA GLY A 85 1.73 -1.77 9.03
C GLY A 85 0.79 -2.95 8.74
N VAL A 86 1.34 -4.07 8.25
CA VAL A 86 0.61 -5.30 7.94
C VAL A 86 1.09 -6.48 8.76
N SER A 87 0.22 -7.48 8.91
CA SER A 87 0.57 -8.74 9.59
C SER A 87 1.11 -9.79 8.63
N ASP A 88 0.79 -9.68 7.34
CA ASP A 88 1.25 -10.55 6.27
C ASP A 88 1.37 -9.77 4.96
N GLU A 89 2.11 -10.33 3.98
CA GLU A 89 2.30 -9.69 2.68
C GLU A 89 1.04 -9.72 1.80
N GLU A 90 0.12 -10.67 2.02
CA GLU A 90 -1.08 -10.78 1.21
C GLU A 90 -2.00 -9.58 1.39
N GLU A 91 -2.04 -8.98 2.58
CA GLU A 91 -2.85 -7.80 2.87
C GLU A 91 -2.48 -6.63 1.94
N ILE A 92 -1.19 -6.35 1.77
CA ILE A 92 -0.72 -5.26 0.91
C ILE A 92 -0.80 -5.63 -0.59
N LEU A 93 -0.54 -6.90 -0.95
CA LEU A 93 -0.65 -7.37 -2.34
C LEU A 93 -2.08 -7.25 -2.89
N ARG A 94 -3.11 -7.50 -2.06
CA ARG A 94 -4.53 -7.27 -2.44
C ARG A 94 -4.83 -5.81 -2.76
N GLU A 95 -4.22 -4.88 -2.01
CA GLU A 95 -4.34 -3.45 -2.31
C GLU A 95 -3.59 -3.07 -3.58
N PHE A 96 -2.41 -3.64 -3.83
CA PHE A 96 -1.66 -3.41 -5.08
C PHE A 96 -2.46 -3.83 -6.31
N ALA A 97 -3.10 -4.99 -6.28
CA ALA A 97 -3.97 -5.44 -7.38
C ALA A 97 -5.13 -4.46 -7.62
N THR A 98 -5.67 -3.85 -6.55
CA THR A 98 -6.74 -2.86 -6.64
C THR A 98 -6.25 -1.54 -7.23
N VAL A 99 -5.07 -1.06 -6.80
CA VAL A 99 -4.41 0.12 -7.37
C VAL A 99 -4.10 -0.11 -8.85
N GLY A 100 -3.51 -1.26 -9.20
CA GLY A 100 -3.20 -1.64 -10.58
C GLY A 100 -4.42 -1.57 -11.50
N ARG A 101 -5.52 -2.22 -11.13
CA ARG A 101 -6.81 -2.14 -11.88
C ARG A 101 -7.37 -0.73 -11.98
N THR A 102 -7.13 0.10 -10.97
CA THR A 102 -7.61 1.50 -10.98
C THR A 102 -6.77 2.39 -11.91
N LEU A 103 -5.47 2.09 -12.02
CA LEU A 103 -4.52 2.85 -12.83
C LEU A 103 -4.44 2.36 -14.27
N GLU A 104 -4.79 1.10 -14.55
CA GLU A 104 -4.75 0.51 -15.89
C GLU A 104 -5.48 1.34 -16.95
N PRO A 105 -6.71 1.87 -16.73
CA PRO A 105 -7.38 2.73 -17.71
C PRO A 105 -6.68 4.08 -17.93
N LEU A 106 -5.83 4.52 -17.00
CA LEU A 106 -5.09 5.79 -17.04
C LEU A 106 -3.70 5.64 -17.68
N SER A 107 -3.27 4.40 -17.93
CA SER A 107 -1.94 4.06 -18.44
C SER A 107 -1.65 4.59 -19.84
N ALA A 108 -2.67 4.70 -20.68
CA ALA A 108 -2.51 5.08 -22.09
C ALA A 108 -2.13 6.55 -22.30
N GLN A 109 -2.30 7.44 -21.30
CA GLN A 109 -2.12 8.89 -21.52
C GLN A 109 -1.46 9.66 -20.38
N HIS A 110 -1.49 9.21 -19.11
CA HIS A 110 -1.05 10.07 -18.00
C HIS A 110 -0.34 9.37 -16.82
N VAL A 111 -0.50 8.06 -16.62
CA VAL A 111 0.04 7.38 -15.42
C VAL A 111 0.66 6.02 -15.78
N GLY A 112 1.98 5.94 -15.80
CA GLY A 112 2.71 4.66 -15.88
C GLY A 112 3.16 4.18 -14.50
N LEU A 113 3.02 2.89 -14.21
CA LEU A 113 3.71 2.23 -13.09
C LEU A 113 4.98 1.56 -13.62
N ALA A 114 6.14 2.03 -13.16
CA ALA A 114 7.44 1.46 -13.51
C ALA A 114 8.19 1.09 -12.22
N ASN A 115 8.08 -0.16 -11.80
CA ASN A 115 8.74 -0.71 -10.61
C ASN A 115 9.65 -1.87 -11.04
N LYS A 116 10.89 -1.57 -11.45
CA LYS A 116 11.85 -2.58 -11.90
C LYS A 116 12.88 -2.88 -10.82
N MET A 117 13.09 -4.16 -10.53
CA MET A 117 14.18 -4.65 -9.67
C MET A 117 15.38 -4.98 -10.55
N TYR A 118 16.59 -4.54 -10.16
CA TYR A 118 17.82 -4.84 -10.89
C TYR A 118 18.72 -5.75 -10.07
N LEU A 119 19.08 -6.89 -10.64
CA LEU A 119 19.83 -7.95 -10.00
C LEU A 119 21.23 -8.05 -10.62
N SER A 120 22.23 -8.35 -9.79
CA SER A 120 23.62 -8.48 -10.26
C SER A 120 23.79 -9.73 -11.11
N THR A 121 24.54 -9.66 -12.21
CA THR A 121 24.97 -10.84 -12.99
C THR A 121 25.73 -11.87 -12.18
N SER A 122 26.32 -11.47 -11.06
CA SER A 122 27.13 -12.33 -10.19
C SER A 122 26.33 -13.06 -9.12
N LEU A 123 25.01 -12.84 -9.02
CA LEU A 123 24.18 -13.37 -7.95
C LEU A 123 23.41 -14.62 -8.41
N GLU A 124 23.66 -15.75 -7.76
CA GLU A 124 22.81 -16.92 -7.91
C GLU A 124 21.57 -16.78 -7.04
N LEU A 125 20.40 -16.83 -7.67
CA LEU A 125 19.12 -16.63 -7.02
C LEU A 125 18.35 -17.94 -6.95
N ALA A 126 17.72 -18.18 -5.81
CA ALA A 126 16.78 -19.28 -5.66
C ALA A 126 15.61 -19.13 -6.64
N ASP A 127 15.18 -20.23 -7.25
CA ASP A 127 14.08 -20.22 -8.23
C ASP A 127 12.77 -19.76 -7.60
N SER A 128 12.53 -20.12 -6.33
CA SER A 128 11.38 -19.66 -5.56
C SER A 128 11.30 -18.14 -5.43
N PHE A 129 12.44 -17.45 -5.35
CA PHE A 129 12.50 -15.99 -5.29
C PHE A 129 12.21 -15.38 -6.67
N LYS A 130 12.78 -15.94 -7.73
CA LYS A 130 12.50 -15.52 -9.12
C LYS A 130 11.00 -15.63 -9.41
N GLU A 131 10.40 -16.78 -9.09
CA GLU A 131 8.98 -17.03 -9.28
C GLU A 131 8.09 -16.04 -8.51
N ALA A 132 8.42 -15.78 -7.25
CA ALA A 132 7.69 -14.81 -6.43
C ALA A 132 7.71 -13.41 -7.06
N ILE A 133 8.88 -12.92 -7.48
CA ILE A 133 8.97 -11.56 -8.05
C ILE A 133 8.28 -11.49 -9.41
N HIS A 134 8.42 -12.51 -10.26
CA HIS A 134 7.75 -12.57 -11.56
C HIS A 134 6.23 -12.56 -11.41
N ARG A 135 5.69 -13.33 -10.45
CA ARG A 135 4.26 -13.44 -10.19
C ARG A 135 3.68 -12.13 -9.66
N GLU A 136 4.32 -11.52 -8.66
CA GLU A 136 3.75 -10.37 -7.95
C GLU A 136 4.05 -9.02 -8.63
N PHE A 137 5.13 -8.91 -9.40
CA PHE A 137 5.60 -7.64 -9.99
C PHE A 137 5.71 -7.66 -11.52
N GLY A 138 5.16 -8.68 -12.19
CA GLY A 138 4.95 -8.68 -13.64
C GLY A 138 6.25 -8.73 -14.47
N GLY A 139 7.30 -9.36 -13.97
CA GLY A 139 8.55 -9.58 -14.72
C GLY A 139 9.41 -8.35 -14.92
N GLN A 140 9.23 -7.31 -14.12
CA GLN A 140 10.08 -6.12 -14.09
C GLN A 140 11.39 -6.42 -13.33
N VAL A 141 12.15 -7.40 -13.80
CA VAL A 141 13.47 -7.75 -13.28
C VAL A 141 14.51 -7.56 -14.38
N GLY A 142 15.47 -6.67 -14.17
CA GLY A 142 16.65 -6.51 -15.01
C GLY A 142 17.85 -7.23 -14.42
N ILE A 143 18.73 -7.75 -15.28
CA ILE A 143 20.04 -8.26 -14.87
C ILE A 143 21.09 -7.28 -15.35
N VAL A 144 21.93 -6.77 -14.45
CA VAL A 144 22.95 -5.76 -14.75
C VAL A 144 24.29 -6.14 -14.12
N ASN A 145 25.38 -5.77 -14.80
CA ASN A 145 26.73 -6.03 -14.31
C ASN A 145 27.24 -4.84 -13.49
N PHE A 146 26.84 -4.77 -12.23
CA PHE A 146 27.25 -3.67 -11.34
C PHE A 146 28.77 -3.59 -11.13
N GLN A 147 29.49 -4.71 -11.24
CA GLN A 147 30.93 -4.77 -10.97
C GLN A 147 31.77 -4.47 -12.22
N GLY A 148 31.42 -5.06 -13.36
CA GLY A 148 32.19 -4.95 -14.59
C GLY A 148 31.82 -3.76 -15.47
N ASP A 149 30.61 -3.20 -15.32
CA ASP A 149 30.19 -2.04 -16.10
C ASP A 149 29.17 -1.14 -15.33
N PRO A 150 29.63 -0.43 -14.29
CA PRO A 150 28.76 0.41 -13.47
C PRO A 150 28.14 1.58 -14.25
N GLU A 151 28.82 2.11 -15.27
CA GLU A 151 28.28 3.19 -16.10
C GLU A 151 27.11 2.72 -16.96
N LEU A 152 27.22 1.53 -17.56
CA LEU A 152 26.11 0.93 -18.29
C LEU A 152 24.96 0.54 -17.35
N ALA A 153 25.27 0.05 -16.15
CA ALA A 153 24.24 -0.26 -15.15
C ALA A 153 23.43 0.99 -14.76
N VAL A 154 24.06 2.16 -14.61
CA VAL A 154 23.36 3.43 -14.36
C VAL A 154 22.51 3.86 -15.55
N LYS A 155 22.94 3.60 -16.79
CA LYS A 155 22.15 3.93 -17.99
C LYS A 155 20.93 3.03 -18.18
N GLU A 156 20.98 1.80 -17.68
CA GLU A 156 19.93 0.78 -17.79
C GLU A 156 18.86 0.91 -16.69
N ILE A 157 19.18 1.57 -15.57
CA ILE A 157 18.28 1.86 -14.44
C ILE A 157 17.54 3.17 -14.68
#